data_AF-A0A183ICD6-F1
#
_entry.id   AF-A0A183ICD6-F1
#
_cell.length_a   1.000
_cell.length_b   1.000
_cell.length_c   1.000
_cell.angle_alpha   90.00
_cell.angle_beta   90.00
_cell.angle_gamma   90.00
#
_symmetry.space_group_name_H-M   'P 1'
#
loop_
_entity.id
_entity.type
_entity.pdbx_description
1 polymer ?
#
loop_
_entity_poly.entity_id
_entity_poly.type
_entity_poly.pdbx_seq_one_letter_code
_entity_poly.pdbx_strand_id
1 'polypeptide(L)'
;MYSQPMMQYRLATEALDYVCNEGLYGMLKNWDCLVKVMASREVINCENDMIRNNGADCSQFGFFRNLNEYMQCTKYPVISECGDEAWQEFSETAKRQARVFLPFCTLAGFRGVSSTVIVFVSLILAYAWKSLF
;
A
#
# COMPACT_ATOMS: atom_id res chain seq x y z
N MET A 1 -12.14 -16.62 2.41
CA MET A 1 -11.98 -15.70 3.55
C MET A 1 -10.73 -16.09 4.35
N TYR A 2 -9.54 -15.97 3.77
CA TYR A 2 -8.27 -16.47 4.36
C TYR A 2 -7.00 -15.77 3.80
N SER A 3 -7.06 -14.48 3.44
CA SER A 3 -5.91 -13.77 2.83
C SER A 3 -5.45 -12.50 3.53
N GLN A 4 -6.15 -12.03 4.58
CA GLN A 4 -5.73 -10.85 5.35
C GLN A 4 -4.49 -11.07 6.26
N PRO A 5 -4.32 -12.21 6.98
CA PRO A 5 -3.23 -12.33 7.94
C PRO A 5 -1.84 -12.43 7.29
N MET A 6 -1.75 -13.03 6.09
CA MET A 6 -0.49 -13.21 5.38
C MET A 6 0.09 -11.89 4.84
N MET A 7 -0.80 -10.96 4.46
CA MET A 7 -0.42 -9.62 3.97
C MET A 7 0.09 -8.74 5.11
N GLN A 8 -0.59 -8.74 6.25
CA GLN A 8 -0.15 -8.01 7.45
C GLN A 8 1.21 -8.51 7.95
N TYR A 9 1.43 -9.83 7.94
CA TYR A 9 2.70 -10.41 8.35
C TYR A 9 3.85 -10.00 7.42
N ARG A 10 3.66 -10.05 6.10
CA ARG A 10 4.68 -9.62 5.13
C ARG A 10 4.99 -8.13 5.22
N LEU A 11 3.97 -7.28 5.34
CA LEU A 11 4.16 -5.85 5.53
C LEU A 11 4.95 -5.55 6.80
N ALA A 12 4.61 -6.23 7.91
CA ALA A 12 5.34 -6.11 9.15
C ALA A 12 6.80 -6.57 9.01
N THR A 13 7.07 -7.72 8.38
CA THR A 13 8.43 -8.24 8.23
C THR A 13 9.30 -7.40 7.29
N GLU A 14 8.74 -6.82 6.23
CA GLU A 14 9.52 -6.05 5.25
C GLU A 14 9.78 -4.63 5.74
N ALA A 15 8.83 -4.04 6.48
CA ALA A 15 9.07 -2.84 7.26
C ALA A 15 10.14 -3.09 8.33
N LEU A 16 10.09 -4.23 9.04
CA LEU A 16 11.12 -4.60 10.02
C LEU A 16 12.49 -4.80 9.37
N ASP A 17 12.56 -5.44 8.20
CA ASP A 17 13.83 -5.72 7.51
C ASP A 17 14.52 -4.43 7.04
N TYR A 18 13.77 -3.50 6.46
CA TYR A 18 14.33 -2.18 6.10
C TYR A 18 14.77 -1.38 7.32
N VAL A 19 13.92 -1.35 8.36
CA VAL A 19 14.25 -0.69 9.62
C VAL A 19 15.49 -1.32 10.25
N CYS A 20 15.64 -2.63 10.26
CA CYS A 20 16.77 -3.32 10.91
C CYS A 20 18.07 -3.28 10.09
N ASN A 21 18.04 -3.26 8.76
CA ASN A 21 19.25 -3.35 7.92
C ASN A 21 19.77 -2.01 7.37
N GLU A 22 18.89 -1.04 7.06
CA GLU A 22 19.30 0.16 6.31
C GLU A 22 18.86 1.48 6.96
N GLY A 23 17.70 1.52 7.59
CA GLY A 23 17.06 2.75 8.09
C GLY A 23 17.11 2.97 9.60
N LEU A 24 17.63 2.01 10.38
CA LEU A 24 17.45 1.94 11.84
C LEU A 24 17.85 3.23 12.55
N TYR A 25 19.05 3.74 12.25
CA TYR A 25 19.65 4.87 12.97
C TYR A 25 18.97 6.20 12.65
N GLY A 26 18.60 6.45 11.39
CA GLY A 26 17.89 7.66 10.98
C GLY A 26 16.46 7.67 11.51
N MET A 27 15.77 6.54 11.30
CA MET A 27 14.40 6.40 11.77
C MET A 27 14.31 6.47 13.30
N LEU A 28 15.25 5.89 14.06
CA LEU A 28 15.34 6.02 15.52
C LEU A 28 15.68 7.45 15.98
N LYS A 29 16.56 8.18 15.27
CA LYS A 29 16.97 9.55 15.63
C LYS A 29 15.77 10.50 15.70
N ASN A 30 14.82 10.34 14.78
CA ASN A 30 13.65 11.21 14.68
C ASN A 30 12.32 10.49 15.00
N TRP A 31 12.37 9.24 15.48
CA TRP A 31 11.19 8.37 15.65
C TRP A 31 10.13 9.00 16.54
N ASP A 32 10.54 9.49 17.71
CA ASP A 32 9.60 10.07 18.68
C ASP A 32 8.90 11.31 18.14
N CYS A 33 9.62 12.13 17.36
CA CYS A 33 9.03 13.29 16.69
C CYS A 33 8.06 12.85 15.59
N LEU A 34 8.48 11.93 14.72
CA LEU A 34 7.65 11.42 13.64
C LEU A 34 6.38 10.76 14.17
N VAL A 35 6.45 9.91 15.20
CA VAL A 35 5.27 9.29 15.82
C VAL A 35 4.31 10.33 16.37
N LYS A 36 4.83 11.37 17.03
CA LYS A 36 4.01 12.46 17.57
C LYS A 36 3.32 13.28 16.47
N VAL A 37 4.05 13.63 15.41
CA VAL A 37 3.50 14.39 14.28
C VAL A 37 2.50 13.57 13.49
N MET A 38 2.77 12.29 13.28
CA MET A 38 1.88 11.38 12.56
C MET A 38 0.58 11.13 13.33
N ALA A 39 0.61 11.22 14.66
CA ALA A 39 -0.59 11.20 15.52
C ALA A 39 -1.31 12.56 15.61
N SER A 40 -0.79 13.61 14.98
CA SER A 40 -1.43 14.93 14.98
C SER A 40 -2.73 14.90 14.15
N ARG A 41 -3.69 15.77 14.52
CA ARG A 41 -4.95 15.87 13.77
C ARG A 41 -4.74 16.28 12.32
N GLU A 42 -3.70 17.07 12.04
CA GLU A 42 -3.39 17.52 10.69
C GLU A 42 -3.03 16.35 9.79
N VAL A 43 -2.15 15.46 10.25
CA VAL A 43 -1.77 14.24 9.52
C VAL A 43 -2.92 13.23 9.43
N ILE A 44 -3.72 13.09 10.50
CA ILE A 44 -4.91 12.23 10.48
C ILE A 44 -5.94 12.73 9.46
N ASN A 45 -6.08 14.04 9.28
CA ASN A 45 -6.95 14.61 8.25
C ASN A 45 -6.41 14.30 6.84
N CYS A 46 -5.08 14.36 6.63
CA CYS A 46 -4.47 13.93 5.38
C CYS A 46 -4.78 12.46 5.05
N GLU A 47 -4.71 11.57 6.05
CA GLU A 47 -5.05 10.15 5.88
C GLU A 47 -6.54 9.97 5.55
N ASN A 48 -7.43 10.67 6.25
CA ASN A 48 -8.86 10.62 5.99
C ASN A 48 -9.23 11.16 4.61
N ASP A 49 -8.59 12.23 4.14
CA ASP A 49 -8.81 12.77 2.81
C ASP A 49 -8.30 11.80 1.72
N MET A 50 -7.15 11.14 1.95
CA MET A 50 -6.66 10.08 1.06
C MET A 50 -7.67 8.93 0.96
N ILE A 51 -8.22 8.46 2.09
CA ILE A 51 -9.20 7.37 2.14
C ILE A 51 -10.52 7.80 1.47
N ARG A 52 -11.00 9.01 1.77
CA ARG A 52 -12.30 9.51 1.29
C ARG A 52 -12.29 9.80 -0.21
N ASN A 53 -11.21 10.38 -0.74
CA ASN A 53 -11.16 10.83 -2.13
C ASN A 53 -10.92 9.68 -3.13
N ASN A 54 -10.31 8.58 -2.69
CA ASN A 54 -9.77 7.61 -3.64
C ASN A 54 -10.25 6.16 -3.45
N GLY A 55 -11.00 5.86 -2.38
CA GLY A 55 -11.50 4.50 -2.12
C GLY A 55 -10.38 3.44 -2.10
N ALA A 56 -10.74 2.16 -2.13
CA ALA A 56 -9.77 1.07 -2.20
C ALA A 56 -9.21 0.86 -3.62
N ASP A 57 -8.89 1.95 -4.35
CA ASP A 57 -8.28 1.85 -5.69
C ASP A 57 -6.84 1.34 -5.59
N CYS A 58 -6.75 0.01 -5.68
CA CYS A 58 -5.51 -0.77 -5.69
C CYS A 58 -4.83 -0.80 -7.07
N SER A 59 -5.30 -0.03 -8.07
CA SER A 59 -4.57 0.09 -9.32
C SER A 59 -3.19 0.72 -9.06
N GLN A 60 -2.16 0.30 -9.81
CA GLN A 60 -0.82 0.84 -9.63
C GLN A 60 -0.82 2.38 -9.72
N PHE A 61 -1.56 2.93 -10.70
CA PHE A 61 -1.66 4.37 -10.91
C PHE A 61 -2.42 5.07 -9.77
N GLY A 62 -3.56 4.51 -9.34
CA GLY A 62 -4.34 5.04 -8.21
C GLY A 62 -3.52 5.05 -6.91
N PHE A 63 -2.88 3.93 -6.57
CA PHE A 63 -2.07 3.80 -5.38
C PHE A 63 -0.91 4.82 -5.33
N PHE A 64 -0.16 4.98 -6.43
CA PHE A 64 0.93 5.97 -6.49
C PHE A 64 0.42 7.41 -6.37
N ARG A 65 -0.70 7.74 -7.01
CA ARG A 65 -1.32 9.06 -6.89
C ARG A 65 -1.73 9.34 -5.45
N ASN A 66 -2.39 8.39 -4.79
CA ASN A 66 -2.89 8.52 -3.42
C ASN A 66 -1.74 8.68 -2.43
N LEU A 67 -0.69 7.87 -2.58
CA LEU A 67 0.52 7.96 -1.78
C LEU A 67 1.18 9.33 -1.96
N ASN A 68 1.25 9.83 -3.19
CA ASN A 68 1.82 11.15 -3.47
C ASN A 68 1.00 12.29 -2.85
N GLU A 69 -0.34 12.23 -2.92
CA GLU A 69 -1.23 13.21 -2.27
C GLU A 69 -1.04 13.21 -0.75
N TYR A 70 -1.00 12.02 -0.13
CA TYR A 70 -0.73 11.88 1.30
C TYR A 70 0.65 12.42 1.70
N MET A 71 1.70 12.11 0.93
CA MET A 71 3.03 12.65 1.16
C MET A 71 3.05 14.18 1.04
N GLN A 72 2.38 14.76 0.04
CA GLN A 72 2.33 16.22 -0.10
C GLN A 72 1.62 16.88 1.09
N CYS A 73 0.54 16.28 1.58
CA CYS A 73 -0.21 16.80 2.73
C CYS A 73 0.60 16.71 4.05
N THR A 74 1.35 15.63 4.25
CA THR A 74 2.16 15.41 5.47
C THR A 74 3.53 16.09 5.45
N LYS A 75 3.98 16.58 4.30
CA LYS A 75 5.29 17.23 4.14
C LYS A 75 5.48 18.41 5.08
N TYR A 76 4.52 19.34 5.09
CA TYR A 76 4.63 20.55 5.91
C TYR A 76 4.71 20.25 7.42
N PRO A 77 3.76 19.49 8.02
CA PRO A 77 3.80 19.23 9.47
C PRO A 77 5.04 18.45 9.91
N VAL A 78 5.58 17.56 9.06
CA VAL A 78 6.81 16.82 9.38
C VAL A 78 8.03 17.72 9.32
N ILE A 79 8.17 18.57 8.29
CA ILE A 79 9.31 19.49 8.19
C ILE A 79 9.28 20.52 9.32
N SER A 80 8.10 21.06 9.66
CA SER A 80 8.00 22.11 10.68
C SER A 80 8.35 21.62 12.08
N GLU A 81 8.03 20.38 12.40
CA GLU A 81 8.21 19.82 13.75
C GLU A 81 9.49 18.98 13.89
N CYS A 82 9.86 18.22 12.85
CA CYS A 82 10.97 17.25 12.89
C CYS A 82 12.14 17.61 11.98
N GLY A 83 11.99 18.62 11.12
CA GLY A 83 13.03 19.08 10.20
C GLY A 83 13.10 18.31 8.86
N ASP A 84 13.92 18.84 7.95
CA ASP A 84 14.06 18.33 6.59
C ASP A 84 14.68 16.93 6.51
N GLU A 85 15.63 16.62 7.40
CA GLU A 85 16.26 15.28 7.46
C GLU A 85 15.22 14.19 7.76
N ALA A 86 14.34 14.44 8.74
CA ALA A 86 13.27 13.51 9.12
C ALA A 86 12.27 13.30 7.97
N TRP A 87 11.98 14.35 7.19
CA TRP A 87 11.13 14.24 6.01
C TRP A 87 11.75 13.34 4.92
N GLN A 88 13.06 13.48 4.66
CA GLN A 88 13.73 12.64 3.67
C GLN A 88 13.65 11.16 4.05
N GLU A 89 13.99 10.83 5.30
CA GLU A 89 13.94 9.46 5.84
C GLU A 89 12.51 8.89 5.80
N PHE A 90 11.52 9.67 6.23
CA PHE A 90 10.11 9.29 6.18
C PHE A 90 9.66 8.98 4.75
N SER A 91 9.97 9.87 3.79
CA SER A 91 9.55 9.73 2.40
C SER A 91 10.17 8.50 1.71
N GLU A 92 11.44 8.19 2.00
CA GLU A 92 12.11 7.00 1.45
C GLU A 92 11.55 5.71 2.04
N THR A 93 11.22 5.72 3.33
CA THR A 93 10.55 4.60 4.01
C THR A 93 9.18 4.34 3.40
N ALA A 94 8.37 5.39 3.19
CA ALA A 94 7.03 5.28 2.61
C ALA A 94 7.07 4.70 1.18
N LYS A 95 8.00 5.17 0.33
CA LYS A 95 8.19 4.63 -1.04
C LYS A 95 8.62 3.17 -1.05
N ARG A 96 9.44 2.75 -0.08
CA ARG A 96 9.87 1.34 0.07
C ARG A 96 8.69 0.46 0.47
N GLN A 97 7.92 0.86 1.47
CA GLN A 97 6.70 0.14 1.88
C GLN A 97 5.66 0.05 0.74
N ALA A 98 5.53 1.11 -0.04
CA ALA A 98 4.68 1.14 -1.23
C ALA A 98 5.05 0.03 -2.25
N ARG A 99 6.34 -0.19 -2.52
CA ARG A 99 6.82 -1.27 -3.41
C ARG A 99 6.45 -2.66 -2.93
N VAL A 100 6.36 -2.86 -1.61
CA VAL A 100 5.92 -4.11 -0.99
C VAL A 100 4.41 -4.31 -1.15
N PHE A 101 3.64 -3.25 -0.95
CA PHE A 101 2.17 -3.30 -0.93
C PHE A 101 1.56 -3.49 -2.33
N LEU A 102 2.15 -2.84 -3.35
CA LEU A 102 1.72 -2.88 -4.76
C LEU A 102 1.46 -4.30 -5.32
N PRO A 103 2.35 -5.30 -5.18
CA PRO A 103 2.10 -6.65 -5.68
C PRO A 103 0.93 -7.37 -4.97
N PHE A 104 0.60 -7.01 -3.73
CA PHE A 104 -0.59 -7.57 -3.05
C PHE A 104 -1.88 -6.95 -3.59
N CYS A 105 -1.87 -5.67 -3.92
CA CYS A 105 -2.99 -4.99 -4.56
C CYS A 105 -3.30 -5.55 -5.97
N THR A 106 -2.28 -5.83 -6.79
CA THR A 106 -2.49 -6.45 -8.11
C THR A 106 -3.03 -7.87 -8.01
N LEU A 107 -2.54 -8.68 -7.06
CA LEU A 107 -3.06 -10.03 -6.81
C LEU A 107 -4.51 -10.04 -6.28
N ALA A 108 -4.91 -9.02 -5.51
CA ALA A 108 -6.29 -8.85 -5.06
C ALA A 108 -7.22 -8.40 -6.20
N GLY A 109 -6.77 -7.50 -7.07
CA GLY A 109 -7.52 -7.03 -8.24
C GLY A 109 -7.82 -8.13 -9.27
N PHE A 110 -6.91 -9.10 -9.41
CA PHE A 110 -7.13 -10.26 -10.27
C PHE A 110 -8.26 -11.19 -9.82
N ARG A 111 -8.72 -11.13 -8.56
CA ARG A 111 -9.83 -11.97 -8.09
C ARG A 111 -11.22 -11.51 -8.61
N GLY A 112 -11.32 -10.27 -9.11
CA GLY A 112 -12.58 -9.73 -9.66
C GLY A 112 -12.78 -10.01 -11.15
N VAL A 113 -11.72 -10.36 -11.88
CA VAL A 113 -11.82 -10.69 -13.30
C VAL A 113 -12.01 -12.20 -13.41
N SER A 114 -13.24 -12.67 -13.19
CA SER A 114 -13.64 -13.96 -13.74
C SER A 114 -13.44 -13.87 -15.24
N SER A 115 -12.30 -14.39 -15.73
CA SER A 115 -11.96 -14.33 -17.13
C SER A 115 -13.10 -14.95 -17.92
N THR A 116 -13.80 -14.13 -18.70
CA THR A 116 -14.89 -14.59 -19.58
C THR A 116 -14.41 -15.71 -20.49
N VAL A 117 -13.12 -15.71 -20.84
CA VAL A 117 -12.43 -16.78 -21.57
C VAL A 117 -12.55 -18.13 -20.85
N ILE A 118 -12.41 -18.18 -19.52
CA ILE A 118 -12.55 -19.43 -18.75
C ILE A 118 -14.00 -19.93 -18.79
N VAL A 119 -14.97 -19.01 -18.74
CA VAL A 119 -16.40 -19.35 -18.89
C VAL A 119 -16.71 -19.85 -20.30
N PHE A 120 -16.18 -19.21 -21.34
CA PHE A 120 -16.36 -19.66 -22.72
C PHE A 120 -15.69 -21.02 -22.98
N VAL A 121 -14.47 -21.23 -22.50
CA VAL A 121 -13.76 -22.51 -22.64
C VAL A 121 -14.50 -23.63 -21.91
N SER A 122 -15.01 -23.38 -20.71
CA SER A 122 -15.81 -24.39 -19.97
C SER A 122 -17.14 -24.71 -20.66
N LEU A 123 -17.83 -23.72 -21.25
CA LEU A 123 -19.04 -23.96 -22.04
C LEU A 123 -18.77 -24.76 -23.32
N ILE A 124 -17.67 -24.45 -24.03
CA ILE A 124 -17.26 -25.18 -25.24
C ILE A 124 -16.93 -26.63 -24.89
N LEU A 125 -16.19 -26.86 -23.80
CA LEU A 125 -15.86 -28.21 -23.33
C LEU A 125 -17.11 -28.99 -22.90
N ALA A 126 -18.06 -28.34 -22.22
CA ALA A 126 -19.32 -28.96 -21.83
C ALA A 126 -20.20 -29.33 -23.06
N TYR A 127 -20.24 -28.46 -24.07
CA TYR A 127 -20.97 -28.72 -25.31
C TYR A 127 -20.31 -29.85 -26.13
N ALA A 128 -18.98 -29.83 -26.24
CA ALA A 128 -18.22 -30.87 -26.91
C ALA A 128 -18.43 -32.24 -26.22
N TRP A 129 -18.39 -32.27 -24.88
CA TRP A 129 -18.65 -33.50 -24.11
C TRP A 129 -20.05 -34.06 -24.38
N LYS A 130 -21.08 -33.21 -24.39
CA LYS A 130 -22.47 -33.59 -24.69
C LYS A 130 -22.70 -34.00 -26.16
N SER A 131 -21.84 -33.57 -27.08
CA SER A 131 -21.89 -34.00 -28.48
C SER A 131 -21.19 -35.34 -28.74
N LEU A 132 -20.25 -35.72 -27.87
CA LEU A 132 -19.43 -36.93 -28.01
C LEU A 132 -20.00 -38.14 -27.23
N PHE A 133 -20.80 -37.89 -26.20
CA PHE A 133 -21.48 -38.88 -25.35
C PHE A 133 -22.96 -38.54 -25.23
#